data_AF-A0A7G9SF25-F1
#
_entry.id   AF-A0A7G9SF25-F1
#
_cell.length_a   1.000
_cell.length_b   1.000
_cell.length_c   1.000
_cell.angle_alpha   90.00
_cell.angle_beta   90.00
_cell.angle_gamma   90.00
#
_symmetry.space_group_name_H-M   'P 1'
#
loop_
_entity.id
_entity.type
_entity.pdbx_description
1 polymer ?
#
loop_
_entity_poly.entity_id
_entity_poly.type
_entity_poly.pdbx_seq_one_letter_code
_entity_poly.pdbx_strand_id
1 'polypeptide(L)'
;MAEPDDDLLHVRQNIFAAVLLRLAYLRGFEPPPERNFIGQRYIEDPAKVRCVIGALFMFPGEVEPFEYYERGVHVTVQQHGPILHVEIDRFISQLLWDDLRLLGEGQEFVVGYLSTLMPSLNRRLLDNRYMRGHLLSRTFAVFEAVDLHITVGSRRLWIHWPPSLPPFPPTVALSGLNLPTYVRDYIDSIAAYFRHEYDDCVRRVITATENFMDAHRWRAKPLSLLHNVLGMFSVRQKMGSSFRGRLRNNLDLTKISGTVLHENLLLVYSLRNRIVHNGYRMASNSAEFCDKAVISLYYLLSRHCTDDRVVEYLFTLHQQYFLHKNLLGQLLDLDRIARWNLAERPDGEILDVDDPEAMDEFFFGSIRFTDADRRSV
;
A
#
# COMPACT_ATOMS: atom_id res chain seq x y z
N MET A 1 -41.34 -46.53 14.88
CA MET A 1 -41.60 -45.24 14.23
C MET A 1 -41.33 -44.17 15.26
N ALA A 2 -40.19 -43.47 15.16
CA ALA A 2 -39.88 -42.37 16.05
C ALA A 2 -40.60 -41.13 15.51
N GLU A 3 -41.45 -40.51 16.34
CA GLU A 3 -42.06 -39.22 16.01
C GLU A 3 -40.96 -38.19 15.75
N PRO A 4 -41.10 -37.35 14.70
CA PRO A 4 -40.18 -36.27 14.49
C PRO A 4 -40.35 -35.25 15.63
N ASP A 5 -39.23 -34.89 16.22
CA ASP A 5 -39.07 -34.05 17.39
C ASP A 5 -39.52 -32.61 17.07
N ASP A 6 -40.84 -32.37 17.16
CA ASP A 6 -41.52 -31.10 16.85
C ASP A 6 -40.93 -29.92 17.66
N ASP A 7 -40.44 -30.19 18.88
CA ASP A 7 -39.74 -29.21 19.70
C ASP A 7 -38.43 -28.75 19.05
N LEU A 8 -37.71 -29.67 18.41
CA LEU A 8 -36.47 -29.40 17.70
C LEU A 8 -36.71 -28.59 16.42
N LEU A 9 -37.85 -28.83 15.74
CA LEU A 9 -38.28 -28.03 14.60
C LEU A 9 -38.65 -26.60 15.05
N HIS A 10 -39.39 -26.47 16.14
CA HIS A 10 -39.84 -25.17 16.66
C HIS A 10 -38.67 -24.31 17.16
N VAL A 11 -37.69 -24.93 17.83
CA VAL A 11 -36.44 -24.27 18.25
C VAL A 11 -35.63 -23.79 17.04
N ARG A 12 -35.51 -24.62 15.98
CA ARG A 12 -34.80 -24.23 14.75
C ARG A 12 -35.49 -23.08 14.03
N GLN A 13 -36.82 -23.09 13.97
CA GLN A 13 -37.60 -21.99 13.38
C GLN A 13 -37.46 -20.70 14.16
N ASN A 14 -37.44 -20.76 15.50
CA ASN A 14 -37.24 -19.60 16.35
C ASN A 14 -35.81 -19.02 16.22
N ILE A 15 -34.80 -19.89 16.12
CA ILE A 15 -33.42 -19.46 15.84
C ILE A 15 -33.33 -18.83 14.45
N PHE A 16 -33.94 -19.43 13.43
CA PHE A 16 -33.93 -18.92 12.07
C PHE A 16 -34.67 -17.59 11.94
N ALA A 17 -35.82 -17.44 12.60
CA ALA A 17 -36.58 -16.20 12.67
C ALA A 17 -35.80 -15.11 13.41
N ALA A 18 -35.13 -15.45 14.52
CA ALA A 18 -34.26 -14.51 15.24
C ALA A 18 -33.06 -14.07 14.39
N VAL A 19 -32.46 -14.98 13.61
CA VAL A 19 -31.40 -14.65 12.65
C VAL A 19 -31.95 -13.76 11.54
N LEU A 20 -33.11 -14.07 10.95
CA LEU A 20 -33.74 -13.25 9.91
C LEU A 20 -34.14 -11.86 10.42
N LEU A 21 -34.70 -11.76 11.63
CA LEU A 21 -35.01 -10.49 12.27
C LEU A 21 -33.75 -9.68 12.57
N ARG A 22 -32.67 -10.34 12.99
CA ARG A 22 -31.39 -9.68 13.18
C ARG A 22 -30.81 -9.20 11.85
N LEU A 23 -30.88 -10.01 10.79
CA LEU A 23 -30.45 -9.64 9.44
C LEU A 23 -31.29 -8.51 8.84
N ALA A 24 -32.60 -8.52 9.09
CA ALA A 24 -33.53 -7.46 8.68
C ALA A 24 -33.26 -6.17 9.47
N TYR A 25 -32.97 -6.25 10.76
CA TYR A 25 -32.55 -5.12 11.58
C TYR A 25 -31.18 -4.56 11.16
N LEU A 26 -30.24 -5.43 10.77
CA LEU A 26 -28.93 -5.04 10.22
C LEU A 26 -29.01 -4.40 8.83
N ARG A 27 -30.11 -4.59 8.08
CA ARG A 27 -30.24 -4.18 6.66
C ARG A 27 -31.42 -3.25 6.37
N GLY A 28 -32.34 -3.03 7.30
CA GLY A 28 -33.63 -2.40 7.03
C GLY A 28 -33.93 -1.20 7.92
N PHE A 29 -34.20 -0.06 7.25
CA PHE A 29 -34.89 1.15 7.75
C PHE A 29 -34.08 2.29 8.36
N GLU A 30 -32.80 2.44 8.03
CA GLU A 30 -32.19 3.76 8.11
C GLU A 30 -32.22 4.42 6.73
N PRO A 31 -32.74 5.66 6.59
CA PRO A 31 -32.54 6.41 5.36
C PRO A 31 -31.04 6.48 5.06
N PRO A 32 -30.63 6.41 3.77
CA PRO A 32 -29.21 6.48 3.44
C PRO A 32 -28.63 7.75 4.08
N PRO A 33 -27.58 7.64 4.90
CA PRO A 33 -27.02 8.80 5.57
C PRO A 33 -26.58 9.82 4.52
N GLU A 34 -26.65 11.12 4.86
CA GLU A 34 -26.26 12.21 3.97
C GLU A 34 -24.83 12.06 3.43
N ARG A 35 -23.99 11.31 4.15
CA ARG A 35 -22.68 10.83 3.71
C ARG A 35 -22.61 9.32 3.98
N ASN A 36 -22.37 8.53 2.94
CA ASN A 36 -22.09 7.10 3.07
C ASN A 36 -20.64 6.82 2.69
N PHE A 37 -19.86 6.24 3.60
CA PHE A 37 -18.51 5.76 3.30
C PHE A 37 -18.33 4.31 3.72
N ILE A 38 -17.38 3.62 3.07
CA ILE A 38 -17.12 2.19 3.29
C ILE A 38 -16.82 1.94 4.77
N GLY A 39 -17.57 1.01 5.38
CA GLY A 39 -17.39 0.61 6.77
C GLY A 39 -18.02 1.52 7.83
N GLN A 40 -18.78 2.56 7.44
CA GLN A 40 -19.43 3.51 8.35
C GLN A 40 -20.23 2.83 9.46
N ARG A 41 -21.08 1.85 9.13
CA ARG A 41 -21.90 1.11 10.10
C ARG A 41 -21.08 0.45 11.22
N TYR A 42 -19.85 0.04 10.94
CA TYR A 42 -18.96 -0.58 11.93
C TYR A 42 -18.23 0.47 12.78
N ILE A 43 -17.95 1.63 12.19
CA ILE A 43 -17.29 2.73 12.89
C ILE A 43 -18.24 3.33 13.92
N GLU A 44 -19.47 3.59 13.50
CA GLU A 44 -20.53 4.20 14.32
C GLU A 44 -21.14 3.24 15.35
N ASP A 45 -20.88 1.94 15.24
CA ASP A 45 -21.34 0.94 16.21
C ASP A 45 -20.85 1.25 17.63
N PRO A 46 -21.73 1.59 18.59
CA PRO A 46 -21.31 1.89 19.97
C PRO A 46 -20.88 0.64 20.73
N ALA A 47 -21.31 -0.56 20.29
CA ALA A 47 -20.96 -1.81 20.93
C ALA A 47 -19.64 -2.35 20.34
N LYS A 48 -18.63 -2.52 21.20
CA LYS A 48 -17.34 -3.10 20.79
C LYS A 48 -17.10 -4.42 21.52
N VAL A 49 -16.46 -5.37 20.82
CA VAL A 49 -16.01 -6.65 21.38
C VAL A 49 -14.50 -6.72 21.36
N ARG A 50 -13.91 -7.29 22.42
CA ARG A 50 -12.49 -7.62 22.43
C ARG A 50 -12.25 -8.86 21.57
N CYS A 51 -11.25 -8.80 20.71
CA CYS A 51 -10.85 -9.90 19.84
C CYS A 51 -9.32 -9.99 19.72
N VAL A 52 -8.85 -11.15 19.29
CA VAL A 52 -7.47 -11.35 18.82
C VAL A 52 -7.51 -11.67 17.33
N ILE A 53 -6.85 -10.84 16.52
CA ILE A 53 -6.59 -11.17 15.10
C ILE A 53 -5.24 -11.88 15.04
N GLY A 54 -5.24 -13.12 14.57
CA GLY A 54 -4.04 -13.93 14.45
C GLY A 54 -3.66 -14.16 12.99
N ALA A 55 -2.39 -13.98 12.66
CA ALA A 55 -1.82 -14.21 11.34
C ALA A 55 -0.58 -15.10 11.43
N LEU A 56 -0.44 -16.07 10.51
CA LEU A 56 0.71 -16.96 10.45
C LEU A 56 1.53 -16.70 9.19
N PHE A 57 2.86 -16.70 9.32
CA PHE A 57 3.79 -16.54 8.21
C PHE A 57 4.86 -17.63 8.22
N MET A 58 5.23 -18.13 7.04
CA MET A 58 6.37 -19.04 6.91
C MET A 58 7.69 -18.29 7.03
N PHE A 59 8.37 -18.47 8.16
CA PHE A 59 9.57 -17.74 8.56
C PHE A 59 10.68 -18.71 8.98
N PRO A 60 11.70 -18.95 8.13
CA PRO A 60 12.78 -19.90 8.42
C PRO A 60 13.91 -19.33 9.30
N GLY A 61 14.03 -18.00 9.44
CA GLY A 61 15.02 -17.39 10.33
C GLY A 61 14.58 -17.43 11.80
N GLU A 62 15.51 -17.37 12.74
CA GLU A 62 15.14 -17.30 14.15
C GLU A 62 14.70 -15.88 14.54
N VAL A 63 13.59 -15.78 15.26
CA VAL A 63 13.01 -14.55 15.78
C VAL A 63 12.72 -14.78 17.25
N GLU A 64 13.40 -14.04 18.13
CA GLU A 64 12.99 -14.03 19.53
C GLU A 64 11.62 -13.38 19.66
N PRO A 65 10.75 -13.89 20.56
CA PRO A 65 9.48 -13.28 20.84
C PRO A 65 9.60 -11.79 21.16
N PHE A 66 8.71 -10.99 20.62
CA PHE A 66 8.62 -9.57 20.95
C PHE A 66 7.19 -9.09 20.94
N GLU A 67 6.94 -8.02 21.70
CA GLU A 67 5.66 -7.34 21.73
C GLU A 67 5.85 -5.83 21.57
N TYR A 68 4.81 -5.16 21.08
CA TYR A 68 4.79 -3.72 20.98
C TYR A 68 3.36 -3.16 20.98
N TYR A 69 3.27 -1.87 21.26
CA TYR A 69 2.04 -1.11 21.11
C TYR A 69 2.16 -0.18 19.92
N GLU A 70 1.16 -0.20 19.05
CA GLU A 70 1.03 0.76 17.95
C GLU A 70 -0.38 1.32 17.95
N ARG A 71 -0.50 2.64 18.13
CA ARG A 71 -1.79 3.36 18.17
C ARG A 71 -2.78 2.77 19.19
N GLY A 72 -2.27 2.30 20.33
CA GLY A 72 -3.08 1.68 21.40
C GLY A 72 -3.45 0.22 21.16
N VAL A 73 -3.02 -0.38 20.06
CA VAL A 73 -3.19 -1.81 19.76
C VAL A 73 -1.96 -2.58 20.23
N HIS A 74 -2.17 -3.67 20.98
CA HIS A 74 -1.10 -4.56 21.43
C HIS A 74 -0.85 -5.64 20.37
N VAL A 75 0.41 -5.77 19.96
CA VAL A 75 0.84 -6.78 18.99
C VAL A 75 1.88 -7.67 19.64
N THR A 76 1.64 -8.98 19.60
CA THR A 76 2.55 -10.01 20.08
C THR A 76 3.05 -10.84 18.91
N VAL A 77 4.35 -11.11 18.88
CA VAL A 77 4.99 -11.90 17.84
C VAL A 77 5.79 -13.01 18.49
N GLN A 78 5.51 -14.25 18.10
CA GLN A 78 6.17 -15.44 18.61
C GLN A 78 6.48 -16.39 17.45
N GLN A 79 7.47 -17.26 17.62
CA GLN A 79 7.84 -18.23 16.60
C GLN A 79 7.72 -19.66 17.15
N HIS A 80 7.09 -20.54 16.36
CA HIS A 80 6.98 -21.96 16.63
C HIS A 80 7.50 -22.75 15.43
N GLY A 81 8.74 -23.23 15.52
CA GLY A 81 9.42 -23.86 14.38
C GLY A 81 9.54 -22.87 13.20
N PRO A 82 9.15 -23.25 11.97
CA PRO A 82 9.24 -22.38 10.81
C PRO A 82 8.05 -21.41 10.68
N ILE A 83 7.18 -21.30 11.68
CA ILE A 83 5.97 -20.47 11.64
C ILE A 83 6.13 -19.28 12.59
N LEU A 84 6.00 -18.08 12.05
CA LEU A 84 5.87 -16.85 12.81
C LEU A 84 4.39 -16.57 13.07
N HIS A 85 4.03 -16.48 14.34
CA HIS A 85 2.70 -16.16 14.84
C HIS A 85 2.66 -14.69 15.20
N VAL A 86 1.71 -13.96 14.61
CA VAL A 86 1.43 -12.55 14.92
C VAL A 86 0.02 -12.48 15.48
N GLU A 87 -0.11 -11.94 16.69
CA GLU A 87 -1.39 -11.76 17.37
C GLU A 87 -1.62 -10.28 17.67
N ILE A 88 -2.82 -9.80 17.36
CA ILE A 88 -3.22 -8.40 17.50
C ILE A 88 -4.43 -8.34 18.44
N ASP A 89 -4.22 -7.90 19.67
CA ASP A 89 -5.29 -7.71 20.66
C ASP A 89 -5.93 -6.33 20.49
N ARG A 90 -7.23 -6.32 20.19
CA ARG A 90 -7.97 -5.08 19.93
C ARG A 90 -9.46 -5.22 20.20
N PHE A 91 -10.13 -4.07 20.21
CA PHE A 91 -11.57 -4.00 20.12
C PHE A 91 -12.01 -3.82 18.66
N ILE A 92 -13.08 -4.49 18.26
CA ILE A 92 -13.77 -4.29 16.99
C ILE A 92 -15.27 -4.07 17.21
N SER A 93 -15.98 -3.60 16.18
CA SER A 93 -17.43 -3.50 16.19
C SER A 93 -18.10 -4.85 16.44
N GLN A 94 -19.13 -4.86 17.29
CA GLN A 94 -20.00 -6.02 17.49
C GLN A 94 -20.74 -6.37 16.19
N LEU A 95 -21.15 -5.37 15.41
CA LEU A 95 -21.76 -5.57 14.08
C LEU A 95 -20.77 -6.23 13.11
N LEU A 96 -19.51 -5.80 13.07
CA LEU A 96 -18.49 -6.45 12.24
C LEU A 96 -18.30 -7.92 12.65
N TRP A 97 -18.24 -8.20 13.95
CA TRP A 97 -18.18 -9.58 14.44
C TRP A 97 -19.42 -10.41 14.07
N ASP A 98 -20.60 -9.81 14.16
CA ASP A 98 -21.86 -10.45 13.78
C ASP A 98 -21.91 -10.75 12.27
N ASP A 99 -21.45 -9.83 11.42
CA ASP A 99 -21.41 -10.02 9.97
C ASP A 99 -20.37 -11.07 9.56
N LEU A 100 -19.19 -11.05 10.17
CA LEU A 100 -18.16 -12.08 9.94
C LEU A 100 -18.68 -13.48 10.28
N ARG A 101 -19.36 -13.64 11.42
CA ARG A 101 -19.79 -14.96 11.92
C ARG A 101 -21.07 -15.48 11.26
N LEU A 102 -21.98 -14.59 10.85
CA LEU A 102 -23.29 -14.97 10.31
C LEU A 102 -23.34 -14.94 8.79
N LEU A 103 -22.61 -14.02 8.16
CA LEU A 103 -22.68 -13.75 6.73
C LEU A 103 -21.35 -14.01 6.00
N GLY A 104 -20.23 -14.03 6.73
CA GLY A 104 -18.90 -14.06 6.12
C GLY A 104 -18.53 -12.74 5.43
N GLU A 105 -19.23 -11.64 5.73
CA GLU A 105 -18.98 -10.30 5.18
C GLU A 105 -18.00 -9.52 6.10
N GLY A 106 -17.25 -8.56 5.54
CA GLY A 106 -16.37 -7.66 6.31
C GLY A 106 -14.96 -8.20 6.61
N GLN A 107 -14.56 -9.29 5.95
CA GLN A 107 -13.24 -9.90 6.08
C GLN A 107 -12.11 -8.94 5.70
N GLU A 108 -12.36 -8.07 4.74
CA GLU A 108 -11.45 -7.04 4.24
C GLU A 108 -11.03 -6.03 5.33
N PHE A 109 -11.88 -5.76 6.32
CA PHE A 109 -11.54 -4.87 7.44
C PHE A 109 -10.57 -5.53 8.42
N VAL A 110 -10.68 -6.85 8.62
CA VAL A 110 -9.72 -7.64 9.42
C VAL A 110 -8.33 -7.60 8.77
N VAL A 111 -8.28 -7.76 7.45
CA VAL A 111 -7.04 -7.61 6.67
C VAL A 111 -6.50 -6.19 6.76
N GLY A 112 -7.36 -5.17 6.66
CA GLY A 112 -6.97 -3.76 6.80
C GLY A 112 -6.27 -3.47 8.12
N TYR A 113 -6.78 -4.02 9.23
CA TYR A 113 -6.14 -3.91 10.54
C TYR A 113 -4.73 -4.53 10.58
N LEU A 114 -4.56 -5.72 10.00
CA LEU A 114 -3.24 -6.35 9.89
C LEU A 114 -2.30 -5.52 8.99
N SER A 115 -2.78 -5.09 7.81
CA SER A 115 -1.99 -4.33 6.84
C SER A 115 -1.43 -3.03 7.42
N THR A 116 -2.19 -2.32 8.26
CA THR A 116 -1.71 -1.10 8.92
C THR A 116 -0.50 -1.36 9.84
N LEU A 117 -0.40 -2.55 10.43
CA LEU A 117 0.66 -2.92 11.39
C LEU A 117 1.89 -3.57 10.71
N MET A 118 1.71 -4.11 9.51
CA MET A 118 2.77 -4.77 8.74
C MET A 118 4.06 -3.93 8.59
N PRO A 119 4.02 -2.61 8.34
CA PRO A 119 5.25 -1.83 8.24
C PRO A 119 6.11 -1.84 9.51
N SER A 120 5.49 -1.70 10.68
CA SER A 120 6.19 -1.71 11.97
C SER A 120 6.65 -3.11 12.34
N LEU A 121 5.84 -4.14 12.03
CA LEU A 121 6.21 -5.53 12.16
C LEU A 121 7.47 -5.84 11.33
N ASN A 122 7.43 -5.53 10.02
CA ASN A 122 8.54 -5.77 9.10
C ASN A 122 9.79 -5.01 9.49
N ARG A 123 9.64 -3.79 10.04
CA ARG A 123 10.79 -3.03 10.55
C ARG A 123 11.49 -3.79 11.67
N ARG A 124 10.74 -4.34 12.63
CA ARG A 124 11.30 -5.12 13.74
C ARG A 124 11.94 -6.43 13.25
N LEU A 125 11.34 -7.09 12.26
CA LEU A 125 11.92 -8.28 11.61
C LEU A 125 13.24 -7.95 10.89
N LEU A 126 13.33 -6.79 10.24
CA LEU A 126 14.58 -6.30 9.63
C LEU A 126 15.62 -5.91 10.68
N ASP A 127 15.22 -5.27 11.78
CA ASP A 127 16.14 -4.94 12.86
C ASP A 127 16.73 -6.23 13.46
N ASN A 128 15.94 -7.31 13.58
CA ASN A 128 16.47 -8.63 13.94
C ASN A 128 17.57 -9.12 12.96
N ARG A 129 17.36 -8.97 11.64
CA ARG A 129 18.38 -9.29 10.63
C ARG A 129 19.67 -8.51 10.84
N TYR A 130 19.58 -7.19 10.98
CA TYR A 130 20.76 -6.32 11.00
C TYR A 130 21.47 -6.30 12.35
N MET A 131 20.74 -6.47 13.45
CA MET A 131 21.32 -6.42 14.80
C MET A 131 21.88 -7.78 15.24
N ARG A 132 21.32 -8.89 14.76
CA ARG A 132 21.74 -10.25 15.17
C ARG A 132 22.41 -11.06 14.06
N GLY A 133 22.44 -10.55 12.83
CA GLY A 133 23.08 -11.24 11.70
C GLY A 133 22.30 -12.44 11.17
N HIS A 134 20.98 -12.53 11.42
CA HIS A 134 20.15 -13.61 10.91
C HIS A 134 19.89 -13.46 9.40
N LEU A 135 20.68 -14.17 8.59
CA LEU A 135 20.64 -14.10 7.12
C LEU A 135 19.26 -14.44 6.52
N LEU A 136 18.50 -15.30 7.18
CA LEU A 136 17.18 -15.77 6.72
C LEU A 136 16.02 -14.88 7.17
N SER A 137 16.29 -13.83 7.97
CA SER A 137 15.27 -12.88 8.37
C SER A 137 14.84 -12.01 7.19
N ARG A 138 13.53 -11.97 6.93
CA ARG A 138 12.93 -11.27 5.79
C ARG A 138 11.65 -10.54 6.21
N THR A 139 11.21 -9.63 5.36
CA THR A 139 9.90 -8.98 5.45
C THR A 139 8.84 -9.78 4.71
N PHE A 140 7.57 -9.45 4.97
CA PHE A 140 6.42 -10.08 4.32
C PHE A 140 5.48 -9.02 3.82
N ALA A 141 4.88 -9.26 2.68
CA ALA A 141 3.62 -8.61 2.37
C ALA A 141 2.47 -9.31 3.10
N VAL A 142 1.36 -8.60 3.31
CA VAL A 142 0.16 -9.16 3.96
C VAL A 142 -0.36 -10.42 3.25
N PHE A 143 -0.18 -10.53 1.92
CA PHE A 143 -0.59 -11.69 1.12
C PHE A 143 0.25 -12.94 1.36
N GLU A 144 1.39 -12.83 2.04
CA GLU A 144 2.23 -13.97 2.42
C GLU A 144 1.78 -14.62 3.73
N ALA A 145 0.74 -14.08 4.39
CA ALA A 145 0.11 -14.75 5.51
C ALA A 145 -0.56 -16.05 5.01
N VAL A 146 -0.08 -17.19 5.50
CA VAL A 146 -0.61 -18.51 5.13
C VAL A 146 -1.96 -18.79 5.79
N ASP A 147 -2.24 -18.04 6.85
CA ASP A 147 -3.40 -18.22 7.68
C ASP A 147 -3.73 -16.89 8.36
N LEU A 148 -5.02 -16.52 8.35
CA LEU A 148 -5.58 -15.36 9.02
C LEU A 148 -6.87 -15.77 9.72
N HIS A 149 -6.99 -15.41 11.00
CA HIS A 149 -8.17 -15.70 11.80
C HIS A 149 -8.46 -14.61 12.81
N ILE A 150 -9.69 -14.61 13.31
CA ILE A 150 -10.13 -13.76 14.39
C ILE A 150 -10.74 -14.61 15.50
N THR A 151 -10.38 -14.31 16.75
CA THR A 151 -10.83 -15.03 17.95
C THR A 151 -11.56 -14.07 18.88
N VAL A 152 -12.78 -14.42 19.28
CA VAL A 152 -13.60 -13.69 20.27
C VAL A 152 -14.08 -14.67 21.34
N GLY A 153 -13.60 -14.51 22.58
CA GLY A 153 -13.84 -15.49 23.64
C GLY A 153 -13.27 -16.87 23.25
N SER A 154 -14.11 -17.90 23.23
CA SER A 154 -13.74 -19.25 22.82
C SER A 154 -13.96 -19.55 21.33
N ARG A 155 -14.48 -18.58 20.55
CA ARG A 155 -14.81 -18.78 19.14
C ARG A 155 -13.71 -18.24 18.24
N ARG A 156 -13.27 -19.06 17.29
CA ARG A 156 -12.29 -18.71 16.26
C ARG A 156 -12.95 -18.82 14.87
N LEU A 157 -12.77 -17.80 14.05
CA LEU A 157 -13.21 -17.77 12.66
C LEU A 157 -12.01 -17.59 11.74
N TRP A 158 -11.95 -18.39 10.68
CA TRP A 158 -10.96 -18.26 9.62
C TRP A 158 -11.39 -17.20 8.62
N ILE A 159 -10.45 -16.36 8.21
CA ILE A 159 -10.64 -15.39 7.14
C ILE A 159 -10.18 -16.05 5.83
N HIS A 160 -10.98 -15.93 4.77
CA HIS A 160 -10.66 -16.43 3.45
C HIS A 160 -9.53 -15.59 2.86
N TRP A 161 -8.31 -16.04 3.10
CA TRP A 161 -7.09 -15.31 2.78
C TRP A 161 -5.97 -16.28 2.33
N PRO A 162 -5.12 -15.89 1.37
CA PRO A 162 -5.24 -14.72 0.50
C PRO A 162 -6.39 -14.87 -0.53
N PRO A 163 -6.96 -13.77 -1.05
CA PRO A 163 -7.95 -13.86 -2.10
C PRO A 163 -7.33 -14.43 -3.37
N SER A 164 -8.10 -15.22 -4.13
CA SER A 164 -7.70 -15.62 -5.46
C SER A 164 -7.64 -14.39 -6.35
N LEU A 165 -6.44 -14.02 -6.78
CA LEU A 165 -6.26 -12.94 -7.73
C LEU A 165 -6.48 -13.46 -9.16
N PRO A 166 -7.22 -12.74 -10.02
CA PRO A 166 -7.34 -13.13 -11.41
C PRO A 166 -5.95 -13.10 -12.09
N PRO A 167 -5.68 -14.00 -13.05
CA PRO A 167 -4.45 -13.96 -13.82
C PRO A 167 -4.36 -12.63 -14.58
N PHE A 168 -3.18 -11.99 -14.51
CA PHE A 168 -3.04 -10.62 -14.98
C PHE A 168 -1.61 -10.28 -15.42
N PRO A 169 -1.38 -9.71 -16.62
CA PRO A 169 -2.22 -9.77 -17.84
C PRO A 169 -2.55 -11.24 -18.20
N PRO A 170 -3.27 -11.57 -19.29
CA PRO A 170 -2.97 -12.84 -19.94
C PRO A 170 -1.49 -12.77 -20.35
N THR A 171 -0.62 -13.31 -19.52
CA THR A 171 0.84 -13.38 -19.73
C THR A 171 1.13 -14.07 -21.06
N VAL A 172 0.16 -14.87 -21.53
CA VAL A 172 0.05 -15.44 -22.88
C VAL A 172 0.19 -14.39 -23.99
N ALA A 173 -0.42 -13.20 -23.87
CA ALA A 173 -0.35 -12.13 -24.89
C ALA A 173 1.02 -11.43 -24.96
N LEU A 174 1.83 -11.54 -23.90
CA LEU A 174 3.13 -10.88 -23.76
C LEU A 174 4.30 -11.87 -23.72
N SER A 175 3.99 -13.17 -23.88
CA SER A 175 4.99 -14.23 -24.01
C SER A 175 5.93 -13.92 -25.18
N GLY A 176 7.24 -13.84 -24.91
CA GLY A 176 8.27 -13.45 -25.87
C GLY A 176 8.75 -11.99 -25.81
N LEU A 177 8.20 -11.14 -24.92
CA LEU A 177 8.82 -9.83 -24.63
C LEU A 177 10.11 -10.03 -23.84
N ASN A 178 11.24 -9.63 -24.43
CA ASN A 178 12.47 -9.37 -23.68
C ASN A 178 12.26 -8.09 -22.87
N LEU A 179 11.61 -8.20 -21.70
CA LEU A 179 11.29 -7.06 -20.85
C LEU A 179 12.55 -6.24 -20.57
N PRO A 180 12.56 -4.92 -20.89
CA PRO A 180 13.68 -4.05 -20.58
C PRO A 180 14.01 -4.03 -19.09
N THR A 181 15.28 -3.81 -18.74
CA THR A 181 15.73 -3.79 -17.34
C THR A 181 14.93 -2.83 -16.46
N TYR A 182 14.61 -1.63 -16.97
CA TYR A 182 13.83 -0.63 -16.22
C TYR A 182 12.40 -1.09 -15.88
N VAL A 183 11.81 -1.99 -16.68
CA VAL A 183 10.49 -2.58 -16.37
C VAL A 183 10.61 -3.61 -15.25
N ARG A 184 11.70 -4.40 -15.25
CA ARG A 184 11.98 -5.36 -14.16
C ARG A 184 12.23 -4.62 -12.84
N ASP A 185 13.02 -3.55 -12.88
CA ASP A 185 13.25 -2.71 -11.70
C ASP A 185 11.96 -2.02 -11.21
N TYR A 186 11.04 -1.67 -12.12
CA TYR A 186 9.73 -1.15 -11.77
C TYR A 186 8.87 -2.21 -11.04
N ILE A 187 8.80 -3.44 -11.55
CA ILE A 187 8.13 -4.57 -10.88
C ILE A 187 8.71 -4.77 -9.48
N ASP A 188 10.03 -4.77 -9.37
CA ASP A 188 10.68 -4.98 -8.09
C ASP A 188 10.44 -3.81 -7.10
N SER A 189 10.29 -2.58 -7.60
CA SER A 189 9.91 -1.43 -6.76
C SER A 189 8.50 -1.59 -6.17
N ILE A 190 7.56 -2.11 -6.96
CA ILE A 190 6.20 -2.45 -6.50
C ILE A 190 6.26 -3.56 -5.44
N ALA A 191 7.07 -4.61 -5.68
CA ALA A 191 7.23 -5.69 -4.72
C ALA A 191 7.81 -5.19 -3.38
N ALA A 192 8.82 -4.31 -3.42
CA ALA A 192 9.40 -3.68 -2.24
C ALA A 192 8.36 -2.83 -1.47
N TYR A 193 7.49 -2.09 -2.18
CA TYR A 193 6.39 -1.35 -1.57
C TYR A 193 5.45 -2.28 -0.77
N PHE A 194 4.99 -3.39 -1.35
CA PHE A 194 4.07 -4.30 -0.67
C PHE A 194 4.70 -5.04 0.51
N ARG A 195 6.02 -5.23 0.51
CA ARG A 195 6.78 -5.76 1.65
C ARG A 195 7.18 -4.70 2.67
N HIS A 196 6.77 -3.44 2.46
CA HIS A 196 7.14 -2.30 3.30
C HIS A 196 8.66 -2.06 3.43
N GLU A 197 9.42 -2.46 2.40
CA GLU A 197 10.87 -2.22 2.28
C GLU A 197 11.10 -0.88 1.59
N TYR A 198 10.68 0.22 2.24
CA TYR A 198 10.65 1.55 1.63
C TYR A 198 12.03 2.05 1.16
N ASP A 199 13.10 1.73 1.90
CA ASP A 199 14.48 2.00 1.48
C ASP A 199 14.79 1.38 0.10
N ASP A 200 14.41 0.11 -0.09
CA ASP A 200 14.66 -0.64 -1.32
C ASP A 200 13.72 -0.17 -2.44
N CYS A 201 12.47 0.15 -2.11
CA CYS A 201 11.51 0.76 -3.04
C CYS A 201 12.10 2.04 -3.66
N VAL A 202 12.60 2.99 -2.85
CA VAL A 202 13.21 4.24 -3.32
C VAL A 202 14.46 3.96 -4.17
N ARG A 203 15.31 3.01 -3.75
CA ARG A 203 16.50 2.63 -4.53
C ARG A 203 16.13 2.07 -5.91
N ARG A 204 15.13 1.20 -5.98
CA ARG A 204 14.66 0.58 -7.22
C ARG A 204 13.94 1.57 -8.13
N VAL A 205 13.16 2.50 -7.58
CA VAL A 205 12.54 3.59 -8.37
C VAL A 205 13.61 4.40 -9.11
N ILE A 206 14.68 4.79 -8.43
CA ILE A 206 15.77 5.55 -9.05
C ILE A 206 16.58 4.70 -10.02
N THR A 207 16.85 3.43 -9.67
CA THR A 207 17.57 2.50 -10.56
C THR A 207 16.79 2.30 -11.87
N ALA A 208 15.47 2.08 -11.78
CA ALA A 208 14.58 1.99 -12.93
C ALA A 208 14.60 3.28 -13.77
N THR A 209 14.57 4.44 -13.11
CA THR A 209 14.64 5.76 -13.78
C THR A 209 15.96 5.92 -14.53
N GLU A 210 17.09 5.60 -13.91
CA GLU A 210 18.43 5.69 -14.53
C GLU A 210 18.54 4.75 -15.73
N ASN A 211 18.14 3.49 -15.57
CA ASN A 211 18.13 2.48 -16.64
C ASN A 211 17.20 2.88 -17.79
N PHE A 212 16.04 3.49 -17.49
CA PHE A 212 15.13 4.01 -18.51
C PHE A 212 15.78 5.13 -19.31
N MET A 213 16.35 6.12 -18.60
CA MET A 213 17.03 7.24 -19.25
C MET A 213 18.19 6.75 -20.12
N ASP A 214 18.94 5.73 -19.70
CA ASP A 214 20.04 5.14 -20.45
C ASP A 214 19.55 4.43 -21.72
N ALA A 215 18.49 3.61 -21.60
CA ALA A 215 17.85 2.93 -22.72
C ALA A 215 17.36 3.93 -23.78
N HIS A 216 16.82 5.08 -23.35
CA HIS A 216 16.32 6.14 -24.23
C HIS A 216 17.38 7.19 -24.57
N ARG A 217 18.64 6.97 -24.17
CA ARG A 217 19.79 7.86 -24.45
C ARG A 217 19.56 9.32 -24.01
N TRP A 218 18.81 9.54 -22.95
CA TRP A 218 18.59 10.87 -22.39
C TRP A 218 19.93 11.45 -21.92
N ARG A 219 20.32 12.60 -22.44
CA ARG A 219 21.59 13.27 -22.07
C ARG A 219 21.32 14.61 -21.40
N ALA A 220 22.21 14.99 -20.49
CA ALA A 220 22.29 16.36 -20.03
C ALA A 220 22.96 17.21 -21.10
N LYS A 221 22.36 18.34 -21.49
CA LYS A 221 23.02 19.32 -22.35
C LYS A 221 24.18 19.97 -21.58
N PRO A 222 25.36 20.15 -22.20
CA PRO A 222 26.46 20.86 -21.56
C PRO A 222 26.03 22.31 -21.28
N LEU A 223 26.42 22.85 -20.13
CA LEU A 223 26.21 24.26 -19.82
C LEU A 223 26.94 25.12 -20.86
N SER A 224 26.31 26.22 -21.25
CA SER A 224 26.91 27.23 -22.14
C SER A 224 28.26 27.72 -21.59
N LEU A 225 29.25 27.90 -22.46
CA LEU A 225 30.59 28.41 -22.12
C LEU A 225 30.55 29.72 -21.31
N LEU A 226 29.55 30.59 -21.56
CA LEU A 226 29.35 31.84 -20.82
C LEU A 226 28.97 31.62 -19.34
N HIS A 227 28.27 30.52 -19.04
CA HIS A 227 27.89 30.17 -17.67
C HIS A 227 29.07 29.65 -16.85
N ASN A 228 30.07 29.05 -17.52
CA ASN A 228 31.33 28.63 -16.87
C ASN A 228 32.24 29.83 -16.55
N VAL A 229 32.22 30.89 -17.37
CA VAL A 229 33.00 32.12 -17.13
C VAL A 229 32.39 32.95 -15.99
N LEU A 230 31.06 33.08 -15.93
CA LEU A 230 30.37 33.78 -14.83
C LEU A 230 30.33 32.97 -13.52
N GLY A 231 30.41 31.64 -13.60
CA GLY A 231 30.48 30.73 -12.45
C GLY A 231 31.80 30.81 -11.65
N MET A 232 32.84 31.45 -12.20
CA MET A 232 34.13 31.61 -11.53
C MET A 232 34.08 32.59 -10.33
N PHE A 233 33.06 33.44 -10.26
CA PHE A 233 32.88 34.43 -9.18
C PHE A 233 31.77 34.09 -8.17
N SER A 234 31.11 32.94 -8.29
CA SER A 234 30.06 32.52 -7.35
C SER A 234 30.43 31.21 -6.64
N VAL A 235 30.55 31.33 -5.31
CA VAL A 235 30.81 30.26 -4.36
C VAL A 235 29.84 29.09 -4.57
N ARG A 236 30.38 27.88 -4.78
CA ARG A 236 29.69 26.57 -4.74
C ARG A 236 28.43 26.44 -5.62
N GLN A 237 28.56 26.51 -6.95
CA GLN A 237 27.59 25.79 -7.78
C GLN A 237 27.88 24.28 -7.66
N LYS A 238 27.16 23.59 -6.77
CA LYS A 238 27.01 22.13 -6.79
C LYS A 238 26.69 21.75 -8.23
N MET A 239 27.63 21.08 -8.92
CA MET A 239 27.36 20.40 -10.19
C MET A 239 26.05 19.63 -10.00
N GLY A 240 24.98 20.04 -10.69
CA GLY A 240 23.75 19.28 -10.69
C GLY A 240 24.11 17.86 -11.13
N SER A 241 23.70 16.85 -10.37
CA SER A 241 23.92 15.45 -10.74
C SER A 241 23.54 15.24 -12.21
N SER A 242 24.27 14.38 -12.92
CA SER A 242 23.94 13.97 -14.30
C SER A 242 22.44 13.64 -14.42
N PHE A 243 21.88 13.00 -13.39
CA PHE A 243 20.44 12.75 -13.22
C PHE A 243 19.56 14.00 -13.38
N ARG A 244 19.81 15.08 -12.60
CA ARG A 244 19.04 16.34 -12.68
C ARG A 244 19.11 16.96 -14.07
N GLY A 245 20.31 16.98 -14.65
CA GLY A 245 20.52 17.50 -16.00
C GLY A 245 19.74 16.71 -17.05
N ARG A 246 19.68 15.38 -16.93
CA ARG A 246 18.93 14.52 -17.85
C ARG A 246 17.43 14.76 -17.75
N LEU A 247 16.85 14.78 -16.55
CA LEU A 247 15.42 15.05 -16.39
C LEU A 247 15.04 16.42 -16.94
N ARG A 248 15.75 17.48 -16.56
CA ARG A 248 15.45 18.86 -17.00
C ARG A 248 15.46 19.03 -18.53
N ASN A 249 16.33 18.31 -19.22
CA ASN A 249 16.51 18.47 -20.67
C ASN A 249 15.56 17.60 -21.52
N ASN A 250 14.94 16.58 -20.93
CA ASN A 250 14.12 15.61 -21.65
C ASN A 250 12.65 15.62 -21.20
N LEU A 251 12.33 16.23 -20.06
CA LEU A 251 10.96 16.50 -19.63
C LEU A 251 10.49 17.87 -20.13
N ASP A 252 9.22 17.95 -20.53
CA ASP A 252 8.57 19.21 -20.88
C ASP A 252 8.14 19.94 -19.61
N LEU A 253 9.04 20.78 -19.07
CA LEU A 253 8.80 21.55 -17.86
C LEU A 253 7.82 22.73 -18.06
N THR A 254 7.31 22.95 -19.27
CA THR A 254 6.23 23.92 -19.49
C THR A 254 4.87 23.35 -19.08
N LYS A 255 4.76 22.01 -19.01
CA LYS A 255 3.56 21.30 -18.57
C LYS A 255 3.65 20.95 -17.09
N ILE A 256 2.50 20.94 -16.40
CA ILE A 256 2.42 20.57 -14.99
C ILE A 256 2.96 19.15 -14.76
N SER A 257 2.62 18.24 -15.67
CA SER A 257 3.07 16.84 -15.67
C SER A 257 4.59 16.72 -15.70
N GLY A 258 5.28 17.44 -16.60
CA GLY A 258 6.74 17.44 -16.64
C GLY A 258 7.37 18.08 -15.40
N THR A 259 6.75 19.13 -14.87
CA THR A 259 7.20 19.80 -13.63
C THR A 259 7.11 18.89 -12.41
N VAL A 260 5.95 18.25 -12.19
CA VAL A 260 5.71 17.35 -11.07
C VAL A 260 6.62 16.12 -11.15
N LEU A 261 6.77 15.49 -12.32
CA LEU A 261 7.68 14.36 -12.49
C LEU A 261 9.14 14.75 -12.18
N HIS A 262 9.57 15.91 -12.66
CA HIS A 262 10.91 16.42 -12.38
C HIS A 262 11.12 16.68 -10.88
N GLU A 263 10.20 17.35 -10.20
CA GLU A 263 10.27 17.62 -8.75
C GLU A 263 10.29 16.32 -7.94
N ASN A 264 9.35 15.41 -8.23
CA ASN A 264 9.19 14.16 -7.51
C ASN A 264 10.44 13.28 -7.64
N LEU A 265 10.91 13.03 -8.87
CA LEU A 265 12.07 12.17 -9.11
C LEU A 265 13.36 12.76 -8.52
N LEU A 266 13.52 14.09 -8.49
CA LEU A 266 14.65 14.72 -7.81
C LEU A 266 14.59 14.55 -6.29
N LEU A 267 13.40 14.65 -5.69
CA LEU A 267 13.23 14.40 -4.26
C LEU A 267 13.57 12.96 -3.91
N VAL A 268 13.03 12.00 -4.67
CA VAL A 268 13.32 10.56 -4.51
C VAL A 268 14.82 10.28 -4.72
N TYR A 269 15.46 10.92 -5.70
CA TYR A 269 16.90 10.78 -5.94
C TYR A 269 17.75 11.31 -4.76
N SER A 270 17.37 12.45 -4.21
CA SER A 270 18.00 13.01 -3.00
C SER A 270 17.88 12.05 -1.82
N LEU A 271 16.69 11.47 -1.62
CA LEU A 271 16.44 10.51 -0.55
C LEU A 271 17.24 9.22 -0.74
N ARG A 272 17.27 8.66 -1.96
CA ARG A 272 18.11 7.51 -2.32
C ARG A 272 19.56 7.75 -1.94
N ASN A 273 20.11 8.94 -2.18
CA ASN A 273 21.48 9.25 -1.80
C ASN A 273 21.66 9.32 -0.28
N ARG A 274 20.68 9.84 0.47
CA ARG A 274 20.71 9.77 1.95
C ARG A 274 20.70 8.33 2.44
N ILE A 275 19.87 7.46 1.85
CA ILE A 275 19.77 6.04 2.21
C ILE A 275 21.10 5.32 1.94
N VAL A 276 21.70 5.54 0.77
CA VAL A 276 22.91 4.83 0.33
C VAL A 276 24.17 5.36 1.02
N HIS A 277 24.31 6.68 1.18
CA HIS A 277 25.57 7.29 1.58
C HIS A 277 25.58 7.83 3.02
N ASN A 278 24.41 8.12 3.60
CA ASN A 278 24.32 8.79 4.90
C ASN A 278 23.69 7.89 5.99
N GLY A 279 23.52 6.59 5.71
CA GLY A 279 22.92 5.64 6.64
C GLY A 279 21.45 5.92 6.99
N TYR A 280 20.79 6.79 6.23
CA TYR A 280 19.39 7.14 6.48
C TYR A 280 18.48 5.92 6.26
N ARG A 281 17.47 5.76 7.11
CA ARG A 281 16.45 4.72 7.02
C ARG A 281 15.07 5.37 7.02
N MET A 282 14.25 4.98 6.06
CA MET A 282 12.87 5.42 5.98
C MET A 282 12.06 4.87 7.17
N ALA A 283 11.09 5.66 7.60
CA ALA A 283 10.19 5.29 8.69
C ALA A 283 9.11 4.31 8.22
N SER A 284 8.50 3.57 9.14
CA SER A 284 7.43 2.60 8.82
C SER A 284 6.16 3.26 8.27
N ASN A 285 6.00 4.57 8.43
CA ASN A 285 4.89 5.34 7.89
C ASN A 285 5.17 5.98 6.52
N SER A 286 6.33 5.75 5.88
CA SER A 286 6.69 6.32 4.58
C SER A 286 5.99 5.65 3.37
N ALA A 287 4.85 4.99 3.60
CA ALA A 287 4.09 4.28 2.57
C ALA A 287 3.60 5.22 1.46
N GLU A 288 3.01 6.36 1.85
CA GLU A 288 2.51 7.36 0.89
C GLU A 288 3.64 7.94 0.04
N PHE A 289 4.82 8.15 0.65
CA PHE A 289 5.98 8.61 -0.09
C PHE A 289 6.38 7.61 -1.18
N CYS A 290 6.50 6.33 -0.83
CA CYS A 290 6.86 5.28 -1.79
C CYS A 290 5.80 5.09 -2.87
N ASP A 291 4.52 5.18 -2.51
CA ASP A 291 3.41 5.11 -3.46
C ASP A 291 3.50 6.22 -4.52
N LYS A 292 3.65 7.49 -4.10
CA LYS A 292 3.84 8.61 -5.02
C LYS A 292 5.10 8.46 -5.87
N ALA A 293 6.17 7.87 -5.32
CA ALA A 293 7.40 7.58 -6.08
C ALA A 293 7.17 6.52 -7.17
N VAL A 294 6.47 5.41 -6.85
CA VAL A 294 6.11 4.35 -7.79
C VAL A 294 5.18 4.87 -8.88
N ILE A 295 4.17 5.68 -8.52
CA ILE A 295 3.25 6.29 -9.48
C ILE A 295 4.00 7.30 -10.38
N SER A 296 4.90 8.11 -9.83
CA SER A 296 5.73 9.03 -10.62
C SER A 296 6.61 8.29 -11.63
N LEU A 297 7.19 7.16 -11.22
CA LEU A 297 7.96 6.30 -12.13
C LEU A 297 7.05 5.73 -13.23
N TYR A 298 5.87 5.22 -12.89
CA TYR A 298 4.91 4.74 -13.88
C TYR A 298 4.61 5.80 -14.95
N TYR A 299 4.27 7.02 -14.55
CA TYR A 299 4.00 8.12 -15.49
C TYR A 299 5.22 8.50 -16.33
N LEU A 300 6.43 8.46 -15.76
CA LEU A 300 7.66 8.67 -16.54
C LEU A 300 7.79 7.59 -17.62
N LEU A 301 7.65 6.31 -17.24
CA LEU A 301 7.83 5.18 -18.15
C LEU A 301 6.74 5.16 -19.23
N SER A 302 5.47 5.23 -18.85
CA SER A 302 4.33 5.10 -19.78
C SER A 302 4.25 6.24 -20.79
N ARG A 303 4.62 7.47 -20.39
CA ARG A 303 4.55 8.65 -21.26
C ARG A 303 5.72 8.77 -22.24
N HIS A 304 6.88 8.22 -21.89
CA HIS A 304 8.12 8.43 -22.63
C HIS A 304 8.70 7.15 -23.25
N CYS A 305 8.15 5.97 -22.93
CA CYS A 305 8.49 4.74 -23.63
C CYS A 305 7.94 4.77 -25.06
N THR A 306 8.74 4.32 -26.02
CA THR A 306 8.34 4.26 -27.44
C THR A 306 7.83 2.90 -27.89
N ASP A 307 7.87 1.88 -27.02
CA ASP A 307 7.38 0.54 -27.32
C ASP A 307 5.96 0.36 -26.76
N ASP A 308 4.96 0.38 -27.64
CA ASP A 308 3.55 0.28 -27.27
C ASP A 308 3.23 -0.97 -26.45
N ARG A 309 3.92 -2.09 -26.70
CA ARG A 309 3.70 -3.34 -25.96
C ARG A 309 4.21 -3.22 -24.52
N VAL A 310 5.30 -2.49 -24.33
CA VAL A 310 5.83 -2.19 -22.99
C VAL A 310 4.90 -1.21 -22.27
N VAL A 311 4.37 -0.22 -22.96
CA VAL A 311 3.38 0.72 -22.39
C VAL A 311 2.11 -0.01 -21.94
N GLU A 312 1.57 -0.90 -22.78
CA GLU A 312 0.42 -1.75 -22.42
C GLU A 312 0.74 -2.62 -21.20
N TYR A 313 1.91 -3.27 -21.18
CA TYR A 313 2.37 -4.06 -20.04
C TYR A 313 2.43 -3.22 -18.75
N LEU A 314 3.01 -2.02 -18.82
CA LEU A 314 3.12 -1.10 -17.68
C LEU A 314 1.74 -0.66 -17.19
N PHE A 315 0.83 -0.32 -18.10
CA PHE A 315 -0.54 0.07 -17.78
C PHE A 315 -1.26 -1.05 -17.04
N THR A 316 -1.22 -2.27 -17.59
CA THR A 316 -1.78 -3.46 -16.95
C THR A 316 -1.14 -3.59 -15.56
N LEU A 317 0.17 -3.78 -15.44
CA LEU A 317 0.87 -3.92 -14.16
C LEU A 317 0.48 -2.85 -13.12
N HIS A 318 0.31 -1.60 -13.55
CA HIS A 318 -0.10 -0.51 -12.68
C HIS A 318 -1.55 -0.64 -12.17
N GLN A 319 -2.48 -1.13 -12.99
CA GLN A 319 -3.83 -1.44 -12.52
C GLN A 319 -3.83 -2.54 -11.45
N GLN A 320 -2.99 -3.56 -11.59
CA GLN A 320 -2.85 -4.58 -10.54
C GLN A 320 -2.26 -4.01 -9.26
N TYR A 321 -1.24 -3.14 -9.38
CA TYR A 321 -0.72 -2.40 -8.24
C TYR A 321 -1.83 -1.64 -7.51
N PHE A 322 -2.65 -0.86 -8.23
CA PHE A 322 -3.78 -0.14 -7.63
C PHE A 322 -4.83 -1.07 -7.03
N LEU A 323 -5.17 -2.16 -7.73
CA LEU A 323 -6.14 -3.13 -7.24
C LEU A 323 -5.67 -3.71 -5.91
N HIS A 324 -4.43 -4.19 -5.82
CA HIS A 324 -3.88 -4.74 -4.59
C HIS A 324 -3.77 -3.68 -3.49
N LYS A 325 -3.32 -2.47 -3.83
CA LYS A 325 -3.23 -1.36 -2.87
C LYS A 325 -4.60 -0.96 -2.33
N ASN A 326 -5.64 -0.92 -3.16
CA ASN A 326 -6.99 -0.51 -2.74
C ASN A 326 -7.75 -1.62 -2.02
N LEU A 327 -7.66 -2.86 -2.51
CA LEU A 327 -8.30 -4.02 -1.88
C LEU A 327 -7.72 -4.39 -0.52
N LEU A 328 -6.49 -3.96 -0.22
CA LEU A 328 -5.72 -4.51 0.91
C LEU A 328 -4.99 -3.43 1.72
N GLY A 329 -5.05 -2.18 1.29
CA GLY A 329 -4.29 -1.11 1.89
C GLY A 329 -4.90 -0.63 3.20
N GLN A 330 -4.18 0.32 3.79
CA GLN A 330 -4.59 1.07 4.98
C GLN A 330 -5.98 1.75 4.81
N LEU A 331 -6.53 1.79 3.58
CA LEU A 331 -7.87 2.28 3.26
C LEU A 331 -9.00 1.43 3.84
N LEU A 332 -8.72 0.19 4.29
CA LEU A 332 -9.71 -0.72 4.88
C LEU A 332 -9.54 -0.89 6.40
N ASP A 333 -8.63 -0.13 7.01
CA ASP A 333 -8.56 -0.04 8.46
C ASP A 333 -9.64 0.93 8.95
N LEU A 334 -10.67 0.41 9.64
CA LEU A 334 -11.80 1.20 10.13
C LEU A 334 -11.37 2.35 11.05
N ASP A 335 -10.30 2.20 11.84
CA ASP A 335 -9.85 3.29 12.72
C ASP A 335 -9.24 4.44 11.90
N ARG A 336 -8.62 4.09 10.78
CA ARG A 336 -8.05 5.06 9.86
C ARG A 336 -9.12 5.74 9.02
N ILE A 337 -10.09 4.97 8.52
CA ILE A 337 -11.27 5.50 7.82
C ILE A 337 -11.99 6.52 8.74
N ALA A 338 -12.23 6.16 10.00
CA ALA A 338 -12.86 7.04 10.98
C ALA A 338 -12.09 8.36 11.13
N ARG A 339 -10.76 8.30 11.32
CA ARG A 339 -9.92 9.51 11.42
C ARG A 339 -9.95 10.36 10.16
N TRP A 340 -9.95 9.74 8.98
CA TRP A 340 -9.98 10.46 7.70
C TRP A 340 -11.30 11.13 7.40
N ASN A 341 -12.42 10.57 7.87
CA ASN A 341 -13.73 11.18 7.66
C ASN A 341 -14.06 12.24 8.73
N LEU A 342 -13.44 12.15 9.92
CA LEU A 342 -13.52 13.19 10.96
C LEU A 342 -12.65 14.41 10.63
N ALA A 343 -11.58 14.24 9.85
CA ALA A 343 -10.88 15.36 9.23
C ALA A 343 -11.70 15.80 8.01
N GLU A 344 -12.44 16.90 8.14
CA GLU A 344 -13.26 17.47 7.07
C GLU A 344 -12.53 17.40 5.72
N ARG A 345 -13.04 16.61 4.78
CA ARG A 345 -12.61 16.76 3.39
C ARG A 345 -13.05 18.16 2.94
N PRO A 346 -12.17 18.95 2.30
CA PRO A 346 -12.65 20.09 1.54
C PRO A 346 -13.66 19.54 0.52
N ASP A 347 -14.78 20.25 0.39
CA ASP A 347 -15.85 19.93 -0.55
C ASP A 347 -15.24 19.49 -1.88
N GLY A 348 -15.59 18.28 -2.31
CA GLY A 348 -15.02 17.72 -3.53
C GLY A 348 -15.35 18.64 -4.70
N GLU A 349 -14.35 19.32 -5.23
CA GLU A 349 -14.47 19.98 -6.53
C GLU A 349 -14.86 18.89 -7.53
N ILE A 350 -16.03 19.08 -8.13
CA ILE A 350 -16.49 18.25 -9.24
C ILE A 350 -15.52 18.54 -10.38
N LEU A 351 -14.69 17.55 -10.70
CA LEU A 351 -13.78 17.64 -11.83
C LEU A 351 -14.59 17.81 -13.12
N ASP A 352 -14.32 18.86 -13.88
CA ASP A 352 -14.79 18.95 -15.26
C ASP A 352 -13.95 17.99 -16.10
N VAL A 353 -14.56 16.88 -16.53
CA VAL A 353 -13.86 15.77 -17.21
C VAL A 353 -13.47 16.16 -18.64
N ASP A 354 -14.01 17.25 -19.17
CA ASP A 354 -13.79 17.67 -20.57
C ASP A 354 -12.60 18.63 -20.76
N ASP A 355 -11.94 19.09 -19.68
CA ASP A 355 -10.72 19.91 -19.75
C ASP A 355 -9.44 19.07 -19.51
N PRO A 356 -8.60 18.87 -20.54
CA PRO A 356 -7.34 18.15 -20.40
C PRO A 356 -6.36 18.79 -19.40
N GLU A 357 -6.39 20.11 -19.22
CA GLU A 357 -5.51 20.80 -18.25
C GLU A 357 -6.01 20.56 -16.82
N ALA A 358 -7.31 20.66 -16.57
CA ALA A 358 -7.91 20.30 -15.28
C ALA A 358 -7.69 18.82 -14.91
N MET A 359 -7.76 17.92 -15.90
CA MET A 359 -7.41 16.51 -15.67
C MET A 359 -5.94 16.33 -15.32
N ASP A 360 -5.01 16.96 -16.06
CA ASP A 360 -3.58 16.91 -15.75
C ASP A 360 -3.32 17.49 -14.35
N GLU A 361 -3.99 18.58 -13.96
CA GLU A 361 -3.89 19.16 -12.62
C GLU A 361 -4.39 18.23 -11.53
N PHE A 362 -5.52 17.55 -11.73
CA PHE A 362 -6.05 16.59 -10.78
C PHE A 362 -5.14 15.37 -10.61
N PHE A 363 -4.74 14.73 -11.72
CA PHE A 363 -3.88 13.55 -11.66
C PHE A 363 -2.50 13.89 -11.08
N PHE A 364 -1.84 14.94 -11.58
CA PHE A 364 -0.50 15.30 -11.13
C PHE A 364 -0.49 16.00 -9.77
N GLY A 365 -1.59 16.67 -9.39
CA GLY A 365 -1.80 17.19 -8.04
C GLY A 365 -1.83 16.07 -7.00
N SER A 366 -2.54 14.97 -7.28
CA SER A 366 -2.63 13.83 -6.36
C SER A 366 -1.30 13.12 -6.09
N ILE A 367 -0.37 13.13 -7.05
CA ILE A 367 0.93 12.46 -6.94
C ILE A 367 2.06 13.40 -6.50
N ARG A 368 1.83 14.71 -6.48
CA ARG A 368 2.84 15.69 -6.07
C ARG A 368 3.16 15.50 -4.58
N PHE A 369 4.45 15.46 -4.24
CA PHE A 369 4.86 15.37 -2.84
C PHE A 369 4.50 16.64 -2.07
N THR A 370 3.71 16.46 -1.02
CA THR A 370 3.31 17.49 -0.06
C THR A 370 4.36 17.68 1.05
N ASP A 371 4.20 18.71 1.87
CA ASP A 371 5.04 18.90 3.07
C ASP A 371 4.83 17.80 4.13
N ALA A 372 3.66 17.14 4.15
CA ALA A 372 3.44 15.99 5.00
C ALA A 372 4.30 14.80 4.53
N ASP A 373 4.34 14.53 3.23
CA ASP A 373 5.17 13.46 2.66
C ASP A 373 6.66 13.70 2.94
N ARG A 374 7.11 14.95 2.78
CA ARG A 374 8.50 15.34 3.05
C ARG A 374 8.89 15.16 4.52
N ARG A 375 7.96 15.38 5.44
CA ARG A 375 8.14 15.15 6.89
C ARG A 375 8.13 13.67 7.26
N SER A 376 7.60 12.80 6.41
CA SER A 376 7.63 11.35 6.61
C SER A 376 8.99 10.71 6.23
N VAL A 377 9.94 11.49 5.69
CA VAL A 377 11.26 11.04 5.20
C VAL A 377 12.42 11.96 5.64
#